data_AF-A0AAE3GQD2-F1
#
_entry.id   AF-A0AAE3GQD2-F1
#
_cell.length_a   1.000
_cell.length_b   1.000
_cell.length_c   1.000
_cell.angle_alpha   90.00
_cell.angle_beta   90.00
_cell.angle_gamma   90.00
#
_symmetry.space_group_name_H-M   'P 1'
#
loop_
_entity.id
_entity.type
_entity.pdbx_description
1 polymer ?
#
loop_
_entity_poly.entity_id
_entity_poly.type
_entity_poly.pdbx_seq_one_letter_code
_entity_poly.pdbx_strand_id
1 'polypeptide(L)'
;MNLIFKAMIHQLKSEDESRIISGIQEAVDLGDYSTTPYLIDLLEKTSNHTIRDQIALALRDIGDERAVKAIANLLTDVKTLHHRGTLIYALSAFDCTEILPLLVELVISGGFEVSREAFLIVENIEGEIEPNVWNECQHKVKVAIEQASEDKVELLKEL
;
A
#
# COMPACT_ATOMS: atom_id res chain seq x y z
N MET A 1 -29.14 -3.70 5.71
CA MET A 1 -28.27 -2.91 4.80
C MET A 1 -29.03 -1.66 4.36
N ASN A 2 -28.56 -0.47 4.77
CA ASN A 2 -29.17 0.83 4.44
C ASN A 2 -29.12 1.09 2.92
N LEU A 3 -30.07 1.86 2.39
CA LEU A 3 -30.16 2.25 0.99
C LEU A 3 -28.87 2.90 0.47
N ILE A 4 -28.23 3.74 1.28
CA ILE A 4 -26.95 4.40 0.96
C ILE A 4 -25.87 3.35 0.68
N PHE A 5 -25.71 2.38 1.58
CA PHE A 5 -24.73 1.30 1.41
C PHE A 5 -24.97 0.47 0.14
N LYS A 6 -26.25 0.20 -0.21
CA LYS A 6 -26.58 -0.50 -1.46
C LYS A 6 -26.24 0.34 -2.70
N ALA A 7 -26.50 1.65 -2.65
CA ALA A 7 -26.17 2.58 -3.73
C ALA A 7 -24.66 2.64 -3.95
N MET A 8 -23.88 2.78 -2.88
CA MET A 8 -22.42 2.74 -2.90
C MET A 8 -21.90 1.46 -3.58
N ILE A 9 -22.39 0.27 -3.19
CA ILE A 9 -21.99 -1.00 -3.83
C ILE A 9 -22.29 -0.98 -5.34
N HIS A 10 -23.46 -0.47 -5.73
CA HIS A 10 -23.85 -0.41 -7.13
C HIS A 10 -22.94 0.55 -7.93
N GLN A 11 -22.55 1.67 -7.32
CA GLN A 11 -21.63 2.65 -7.91
C GLN A 11 -20.22 2.07 -8.10
N LEU A 12 -19.67 1.39 -7.08
CA LEU A 12 -18.36 0.75 -7.14
C LEU A 12 -18.25 -0.34 -8.23
N LYS A 13 -19.38 -0.92 -8.65
CA LYS A 13 -19.45 -1.96 -9.69
C LYS A 13 -19.78 -1.41 -11.08
N SER A 14 -19.90 -0.09 -11.22
CA SER A 14 -20.17 0.56 -12.50
C SER A 14 -18.96 0.46 -13.43
N GLU A 15 -19.19 0.48 -14.75
CA GLU A 15 -18.13 0.70 -15.74
C GLU A 15 -17.85 2.21 -15.96
N ASP A 16 -18.76 3.08 -15.49
CA ASP A 16 -18.61 4.53 -15.53
C ASP A 16 -17.68 5.01 -14.40
N GLU A 17 -16.53 5.58 -14.77
CA GLU A 17 -15.50 6.04 -13.82
C GLU A 17 -16.04 7.09 -12.85
N SER A 18 -16.90 8.01 -13.29
CA SER A 18 -17.47 9.04 -12.40
C SER A 18 -18.37 8.42 -11.32
N ARG A 19 -19.10 7.36 -11.67
CA ARG A 19 -19.87 6.58 -10.69
C ARG A 19 -18.96 5.80 -9.75
N ILE A 20 -17.88 5.20 -10.24
CA ILE A 20 -16.90 4.53 -9.38
C ILE A 20 -16.34 5.51 -8.35
N ILE A 21 -15.89 6.69 -8.79
CA ILE A 21 -15.36 7.76 -7.93
C ILE A 21 -16.40 8.17 -6.87
N SER A 22 -17.66 8.34 -7.28
CA SER A 22 -18.75 8.65 -6.34
C SER A 22 -18.92 7.54 -5.30
N GLY A 23 -18.82 6.27 -5.71
CA GLY A 23 -18.93 5.12 -4.81
C GLY A 23 -17.76 5.01 -3.83
N ILE A 24 -16.55 5.39 -4.26
CA ILE A 24 -15.38 5.48 -3.39
C ILE A 24 -15.59 6.58 -2.34
N GLN A 25 -16.05 7.76 -2.75
CA GLN A 25 -16.33 8.86 -1.81
C GLN A 25 -17.43 8.49 -0.81
N GLU A 26 -18.52 7.87 -1.28
CA GLU A 26 -19.59 7.39 -0.39
C GLU A 26 -19.06 6.35 0.61
N ALA A 27 -18.11 5.50 0.23
CA ALA A 27 -17.49 4.54 1.14
C ALA A 27 -16.68 5.23 2.25
N VAL A 28 -15.95 6.30 1.91
CA VAL A 28 -15.22 7.14 2.87
C VAL A 28 -16.18 7.89 3.79
N ASP A 29 -17.23 8.50 3.24
CA ASP A 29 -18.22 9.27 4.01
C ASP A 29 -18.98 8.39 5.01
N LEU A 30 -19.19 7.10 4.68
CA LEU A 30 -19.74 6.12 5.59
C LEU A 30 -18.77 5.78 6.74
N GLY A 31 -17.46 5.79 6.49
CA GLY A 31 -16.41 5.58 7.50
C GLY A 31 -16.47 4.23 8.22
N ASP A 32 -17.19 3.25 7.68
CA ASP A 32 -17.47 1.96 8.31
C ASP A 32 -16.63 0.86 7.64
N TYR A 33 -15.92 0.08 8.46
CA TYR A 33 -15.12 -1.09 8.05
C TYR A 33 -15.90 -2.11 7.18
N SER A 34 -17.23 -2.12 7.20
CA SER A 34 -18.05 -2.92 6.30
C SER A 34 -17.91 -2.54 4.82
N THR A 35 -17.42 -1.35 4.49
CA THR A 35 -17.13 -0.93 3.10
C THR A 35 -15.79 -1.48 2.59
N THR A 36 -14.82 -1.72 3.49
CA THR A 36 -13.45 -2.16 3.18
C THR A 36 -13.38 -3.34 2.20
N PRO A 37 -14.16 -4.44 2.36
CA PRO A 37 -14.08 -5.56 1.43
C PRO A 37 -14.46 -5.21 -0.02
N TYR A 38 -15.35 -4.22 -0.21
CA TYR A 38 -15.76 -3.78 -1.55
C TYR A 38 -14.70 -2.90 -2.21
N LEU A 39 -14.01 -2.07 -1.42
CA LEU A 39 -12.88 -1.28 -1.89
C LEU A 39 -11.68 -2.19 -2.23
N ILE A 40 -11.37 -3.19 -1.39
CA ILE A 40 -10.33 -4.18 -1.69
C ILE A 40 -10.64 -4.94 -2.99
N ASP A 41 -11.88 -5.42 -3.16
CA ASP A 41 -12.29 -6.13 -4.38
C ASP A 41 -12.08 -5.27 -5.65
N LEU A 42 -12.41 -3.97 -5.57
CA LEU A 42 -12.21 -3.04 -6.68
C LEU A 42 -10.73 -2.72 -6.91
N LEU A 43 -9.96 -2.53 -5.84
CA LEU A 43 -8.51 -2.27 -5.87
C LEU A 43 -7.76 -3.39 -6.62
N GLU A 44 -8.11 -4.64 -6.33
CA GLU A 44 -7.50 -5.82 -6.94
C GLU A 44 -7.88 -6.00 -8.42
N LYS A 45 -9.07 -5.56 -8.83
CA LYS A 45 -9.59 -5.76 -10.20
C LYS A 45 -9.32 -4.61 -11.15
N THR A 46 -9.22 -3.38 -10.66
CA THR A 46 -9.04 -2.22 -11.54
C THR A 46 -7.69 -2.24 -12.24
N SER A 47 -7.71 -1.88 -13.53
CA SER A 47 -6.52 -1.58 -14.34
C SER A 47 -6.25 -0.07 -14.45
N ASN A 48 -7.22 0.78 -14.09
CA ASN A 48 -7.08 2.23 -14.11
C ASN A 48 -6.29 2.68 -12.86
N HIS A 49 -5.10 3.25 -13.06
CA HIS A 49 -4.23 3.68 -11.97
C HIS A 49 -4.82 4.84 -11.16
N THR A 50 -5.56 5.76 -11.78
CA THR A 50 -6.21 6.88 -11.09
C THR A 50 -7.29 6.38 -10.13
N ILE A 51 -8.10 5.41 -10.57
CA ILE A 51 -9.09 4.77 -9.71
C ILE A 51 -8.39 4.00 -8.58
N ARG A 52 -7.34 3.25 -8.90
CA ARG A 52 -6.56 2.51 -7.89
C ARG A 52 -6.00 3.42 -6.80
N ASP A 53 -5.45 4.57 -7.19
CA ASP A 53 -4.90 5.57 -6.27
C ASP A 53 -5.98 6.13 -5.32
N GLN A 54 -7.16 6.44 -5.85
CA GLN A 54 -8.28 6.89 -5.01
C GLN A 54 -8.75 5.82 -4.03
N ILE A 55 -8.78 4.55 -4.44
CA ILE A 55 -9.15 3.46 -3.54
C ILE A 55 -8.10 3.28 -2.44
N ALA A 56 -6.81 3.37 -2.77
CA ALA A 56 -5.74 3.27 -1.78
C ALA A 56 -5.83 4.38 -0.73
N LEU A 57 -6.10 5.62 -1.15
CA LEU A 57 -6.34 6.74 -0.24
C LEU A 57 -7.60 6.53 0.61
N ALA A 58 -8.70 6.08 0.00
CA ALA A 58 -9.93 5.77 0.73
C ALA A 58 -9.72 4.69 1.80
N LEU A 59 -8.98 3.63 1.48
CA LEU A 59 -8.63 2.57 2.43
C LEU A 59 -7.79 3.11 3.59
N ARG A 60 -6.82 3.99 3.31
CA ARG A 60 -6.04 4.71 4.33
C ARG A 60 -6.94 5.56 5.23
N ASP A 61 -7.85 6.33 4.65
CA ASP A 61 -8.75 7.21 5.42
C ASP A 61 -9.73 6.41 6.29
N ILE A 62 -10.16 5.24 5.82
CA ILE A 62 -10.98 4.31 6.59
C ILE A 62 -10.15 3.68 7.73
N GLY A 63 -8.89 3.32 7.50
CA GLY A 63 -7.99 2.82 8.54
C GLY A 63 -8.30 1.40 9.00
N ASP A 64 -8.83 0.55 8.12
CA ASP A 64 -9.08 -0.86 8.39
C ASP A 64 -7.90 -1.73 7.98
N GLU A 65 -7.24 -2.37 8.96
CA GLU A 65 -6.04 -3.20 8.78
C GLU A 65 -6.18 -4.32 7.74
N ARG A 66 -7.42 -4.72 7.38
CA ARG A 66 -7.66 -5.67 6.28
C ARG A 66 -7.11 -5.17 4.94
N ALA A 67 -6.92 -3.87 4.77
CA ALA A 67 -6.37 -3.26 3.56
C ALA A 67 -4.88 -3.57 3.34
N VAL A 68 -4.10 -3.76 4.42
CA VAL A 68 -2.62 -3.85 4.36
C VAL A 68 -2.17 -4.91 3.37
N LYS A 69 -2.71 -6.14 3.50
CA LYS A 69 -2.32 -7.26 2.64
C LYS A 69 -2.67 -7.01 1.16
N ALA A 70 -3.83 -6.43 0.89
CA ALA A 70 -4.26 -6.15 -0.47
C ALA A 70 -3.37 -5.09 -1.14
N ILE A 71 -3.08 -4.00 -0.42
CA ILE A 71 -2.18 -2.94 -0.91
C ILE A 71 -0.75 -3.47 -1.08
N ALA A 72 -0.24 -4.24 -0.12
CA ALA A 72 1.09 -4.84 -0.15
C ALA A 72 1.29 -5.76 -1.37
N ASN A 73 0.31 -6.61 -1.69
CA ASN A 73 0.38 -7.47 -2.87
C ASN A 73 0.54 -6.64 -4.16
N LEU A 74 -0.14 -5.50 -4.25
CA LEU A 74 -0.07 -4.62 -5.42
C LEU A 74 1.27 -3.90 -5.56
N LEU A 75 2.06 -3.76 -4.49
CA LEU A 75 3.40 -3.19 -4.58
C LEU A 75 4.41 -4.08 -5.30
N THR A 76 4.06 -5.35 -5.59
CA THR A 76 4.90 -6.27 -6.38
C THR A 76 4.27 -6.66 -7.71
N ASP A 77 2.98 -6.35 -7.92
CA ASP A 77 2.26 -6.65 -9.16
C ASP A 77 2.82 -5.87 -10.36
N VAL A 78 2.87 -6.50 -11.52
CA VAL A 78 3.30 -5.89 -12.79
C VAL A 78 2.36 -4.76 -13.22
N LYS A 79 1.06 -4.84 -12.89
CA LYS A 79 0.06 -3.82 -13.27
C LYS A 79 0.28 -2.47 -12.58
N THR A 80 1.10 -2.43 -11.54
CA THR A 80 1.42 -1.22 -10.79
C THR A 80 2.79 -0.67 -11.13
N LEU A 81 3.51 -1.25 -12.09
CA LEU A 81 4.83 -0.74 -12.50
C LEU A 81 4.74 0.77 -12.81
N HIS A 82 5.66 1.55 -12.23
CA HIS A 82 5.69 3.02 -12.27
C HIS A 82 4.53 3.77 -11.59
N HIS A 83 3.58 3.08 -10.96
CA HIS A 83 2.41 3.67 -10.28
C HIS A 83 2.21 3.06 -8.89
N ARG A 84 3.29 3.04 -8.08
CA ARG A 84 3.31 2.48 -6.72
C ARG A 84 3.32 3.52 -5.60
N GLY A 85 3.63 4.80 -5.91
CA GLY A 85 3.78 5.88 -4.93
C GLY A 85 2.57 6.01 -3.99
N THR A 86 1.37 6.13 -4.55
CA THR A 86 0.14 6.25 -3.74
C THR A 86 -0.14 4.99 -2.90
N LEU A 87 0.18 3.81 -3.41
CA LEU A 87 -0.01 2.54 -2.68
C LEU A 87 0.91 2.46 -1.46
N ILE A 88 2.20 2.79 -1.63
CA ILE A 88 3.15 2.76 -0.50
C ILE A 88 2.84 3.89 0.48
N TYR A 89 2.48 5.08 0.00
CA TYR A 89 2.02 6.17 0.85
C TYR A 89 0.79 5.78 1.68
N ALA A 90 -0.17 5.06 1.09
CA ALA A 90 -1.34 4.58 1.81
C ALA A 90 -0.96 3.66 2.99
N LEU A 91 0.05 2.79 2.81
CA LEU A 91 0.52 1.89 3.87
C LEU A 91 1.12 2.61 5.08
N SER A 92 1.59 3.86 4.93
CA SER A 92 2.15 4.63 6.05
C SER A 92 1.17 4.90 7.21
N ALA A 93 -0.13 4.67 6.99
CA ALA A 93 -1.16 4.84 8.02
C ALA A 93 -1.48 3.56 8.82
N PHE A 94 -0.81 2.44 8.52
CA PHE A 94 -1.12 1.13 9.09
C PHE A 94 0.08 0.53 9.83
N ASP A 95 -0.19 -0.47 10.68
CA ASP A 95 0.86 -1.32 11.20
C ASP A 95 1.44 -2.21 10.08
N CYS A 96 2.67 -1.90 9.69
CA CYS A 96 3.37 -2.60 8.62
C CYS A 96 4.42 -3.60 9.14
N THR A 97 4.39 -3.95 10.43
CA THR A 97 5.35 -4.88 11.05
C THR A 97 5.41 -6.21 10.29
N GLU A 98 4.26 -6.78 9.97
CA GLU A 98 4.14 -8.08 9.27
C GLU A 98 4.65 -8.05 7.81
N ILE A 99 4.78 -6.87 7.21
CA ILE A 99 5.26 -6.71 5.84
C ILE A 99 6.68 -6.10 5.76
N LEU A 100 7.40 -6.03 6.88
CA LEU A 100 8.78 -5.53 6.94
C LEU A 100 9.68 -6.12 5.83
N PRO A 101 9.69 -7.45 5.56
CA PRO A 101 10.54 -8.00 4.50
C PRO A 101 10.24 -7.45 3.11
N LEU A 102 8.97 -7.12 2.82
CA LEU A 102 8.57 -6.49 1.57
C LEU A 102 9.04 -5.03 1.54
N LEU A 103 8.87 -4.29 2.63
CA LEU A 103 9.31 -2.89 2.70
C LEU A 103 10.82 -2.77 2.48
N VAL A 104 11.62 -3.62 3.13
CA VAL A 104 13.08 -3.67 2.93
C VAL A 104 13.44 -3.95 1.47
N GLU A 105 12.73 -4.88 0.82
CA GLU A 105 12.91 -5.14 -0.62
C GLU A 105 12.58 -3.91 -1.48
N LEU A 106 11.57 -3.13 -1.10
CA LEU A 106 11.19 -1.90 -1.80
C LEU A 106 12.20 -0.75 -1.56
N VAL A 107 12.84 -0.67 -0.39
CA VAL A 107 13.96 0.25 -0.17
C VAL A 107 15.12 -0.08 -1.11
N ILE A 108 15.46 -1.36 -1.23
CA ILE A 108 16.57 -1.86 -2.06
C ILE A 108 16.27 -1.66 -3.55
N SER A 109 15.15 -2.17 -4.03
CA SER A 109 14.87 -2.33 -5.47
C SER A 109 13.98 -1.23 -6.07
N GLY A 110 13.30 -0.45 -5.23
CA GLY A 110 12.38 0.59 -5.66
C GLY A 110 13.07 1.76 -6.38
N GLY A 111 12.28 2.48 -7.17
CA GLY A 111 12.65 3.82 -7.64
C GLY A 111 12.72 4.81 -6.47
N PHE A 112 13.23 6.03 -6.72
CA PHE A 112 13.49 7.02 -5.68
C PHE A 112 12.32 7.21 -4.70
N GLU A 113 11.12 7.50 -5.21
CA GLU A 113 9.90 7.71 -4.41
C GLU A 113 9.55 6.46 -3.59
N VAL A 114 9.42 5.30 -4.24
CA VAL A 114 9.01 4.05 -3.58
C VAL A 114 9.99 3.65 -2.48
N SER A 115 11.30 3.79 -2.73
CA SER A 115 12.32 3.44 -1.75
C SER A 115 12.34 4.41 -0.57
N ARG A 116 12.14 5.71 -0.79
CA ARG A 116 12.08 6.69 0.30
C ARG A 116 10.83 6.50 1.17
N GLU A 117 9.67 6.27 0.56
CA GLU A 117 8.44 6.00 1.30
C GLU A 117 8.54 4.69 2.08
N ALA A 118 9.02 3.60 1.45
CA ALA A 118 9.22 2.33 2.15
C ALA A 118 10.19 2.46 3.34
N PHE A 119 11.26 3.24 3.17
CA PHE A 119 12.22 3.52 4.24
C PHE A 119 11.56 4.22 5.44
N LEU A 120 10.77 5.27 5.19
CA LEU A 120 10.04 5.97 6.23
C LEU A 120 9.05 5.07 6.97
N ILE A 121 8.41 4.13 6.29
CA ILE A 121 7.54 3.16 6.95
C ILE A 121 8.36 2.24 7.86
N VAL A 122 9.51 1.73 7.39
CA VAL A 122 10.39 0.88 8.22
C VAL A 122 10.87 1.61 9.46
N GLU A 123 11.28 2.88 9.35
CA GLU A 123 11.70 3.69 10.50
C GLU A 123 10.61 3.90 11.56
N ASN A 124 9.34 3.85 11.13
CA ASN A 124 8.19 4.06 12.01
C ASN A 124 7.53 2.74 12.47
N ILE A 125 8.13 1.58 12.20
CA ILE A 125 7.64 0.31 12.76
C ILE A 125 7.94 0.28 14.26
N GLU A 126 6.87 0.26 15.07
CA GLU A 126 6.93 0.15 16.53
C GLU A 126 6.62 -1.28 17.02
N GLY A 127 6.14 -2.17 16.14
CA GLY A 127 5.76 -3.54 16.48
C GLY A 127 6.94 -4.48 16.74
N GLU A 128 6.66 -5.59 17.42
CA GLU A 128 7.68 -6.61 17.71
C GLU A 128 8.09 -7.36 16.44
N ILE A 129 9.38 -7.35 16.12
CA ILE A 129 9.93 -8.05 14.96
C ILE A 129 10.62 -9.33 15.44
N GLU A 130 10.22 -10.46 14.86
CA GLU A 130 10.88 -11.75 15.09
C GLU A 130 12.37 -11.68 14.74
N PRO A 131 13.30 -12.12 15.62
CA PRO A 131 14.74 -11.97 15.40
C PRO A 131 15.24 -12.56 14.07
N ASN A 132 14.64 -13.67 13.62
CA ASN A 132 15.00 -14.27 12.33
C ASN A 132 14.62 -13.38 11.15
N VAL A 133 13.43 -12.76 11.19
CA VAL A 133 12.95 -11.84 10.15
C VAL A 133 13.85 -10.62 10.10
N TRP A 134 14.22 -10.06 11.26
CA TRP A 134 15.15 -8.94 11.35
C TRP A 134 16.52 -9.29 10.76
N ASN A 135 17.10 -10.44 11.14
CA ASN A 135 18.40 -10.89 10.64
C ASN A 135 18.40 -11.08 9.11
N GLU A 136 17.32 -11.65 8.54
CA GLU A 136 17.17 -11.78 7.09
C GLU A 136 17.13 -10.42 6.40
N CYS A 137 16.39 -9.45 6.96
CA CYS A 137 16.33 -8.08 6.44
C CYS A 137 17.72 -7.41 6.47
N GLN A 138 18.44 -7.48 7.59
CA GLN A 138 19.79 -6.92 7.71
C GLN A 138 20.77 -7.57 6.73
N HIS A 139 20.68 -8.88 6.54
CA HIS A 139 21.51 -9.58 5.57
C HIS A 139 21.26 -9.08 4.13
N LYS A 140 19.99 -8.93 3.74
CA LYS A 140 19.62 -8.37 2.43
C LYS A 140 20.17 -6.97 2.21
N VAL A 141 20.01 -6.08 3.20
CA VAL A 141 20.53 -4.70 3.14
C VAL A 141 22.04 -4.70 2.96
N LYS A 142 22.77 -5.52 3.74
CA LYS A 142 24.23 -5.64 3.62
C LYS A 142 24.67 -6.07 2.23
N VAL A 143 24.02 -7.09 1.65
CA VAL A 143 24.33 -7.56 0.29
C VAL A 143 23.99 -6.48 -0.75
N ALA A 144 22.89 -5.76 -0.58
CA ALA A 144 22.48 -4.68 -1.48
C ALA A 144 23.47 -3.52 -1.50
N ILE A 145 24.04 -3.13 -0.35
CA ILE A 145 25.05 -2.05 -0.26
C ILE A 145 26.28 -2.34 -1.13
N GLU A 146 26.69 -3.61 -1.27
CA GLU A 146 27.86 -3.99 -2.06
C GLU A 146 27.66 -3.80 -3.58
N GLN A 147 26.40 -3.70 -4.03
CA GLN A 147 26.02 -3.70 -5.44
C GLN A 147 25.27 -2.43 -5.88
N ALA A 148 24.89 -1.58 -4.93
CA ALA A 148 24.06 -0.41 -5.16
C ALA A 148 24.84 0.79 -5.72
N SER A 149 24.13 1.70 -6.39
CA SER A 149 24.66 3.01 -6.76
C SER A 149 24.92 3.88 -5.51
N GLU A 150 25.78 4.90 -5.63
CA GLU A 150 26.15 5.79 -4.53
C GLU A 150 24.92 6.37 -3.80
N ASP A 151 23.98 6.97 -4.53
CA ASP A 151 22.73 7.52 -3.99
C ASP A 151 21.90 6.48 -3.21
N LYS A 152 21.94 5.22 -3.63
CA LYS A 152 21.18 4.14 -3.01
C LYS A 152 21.92 3.59 -1.78
N VAL A 153 23.26 3.57 -1.82
CA VAL A 153 24.11 3.16 -0.69
C VAL A 153 23.90 4.08 0.50
N GLU A 154 23.76 5.40 0.30
CA GLU A 154 23.49 6.35 1.39
C GLU A 154 22.19 5.98 2.12
N LEU A 155 21.09 5.82 1.37
CA LEU A 155 19.81 5.39 1.93
C LEU A 155 19.89 4.04 2.67
N LEU A 156 20.56 3.05 2.08
CA LEU A 156 20.65 1.71 2.65
C LEU A 156 21.51 1.64 3.92
N LYS A 157 22.42 2.60 4.13
CA LYS A 157 23.23 2.68 5.36
C LYS A 157 22.46 3.30 6.53
N GLU A 158 21.39 4.04 6.23
CA GLU A 158 20.51 4.65 7.23
C GLU A 158 19.41 3.69 7.71
N LEU A 159 19.19 2.59 6.97
CA LEU A 159 18.19 1.54 7.25
C LEU A 159 18.75 0.50 8.23
#